data_AF-A0A6P2TFW3-F1
#
_entry.id   AF-A0A6P2TFW3-F1
#
_cell.length_a   1.000
_cell.length_b   1.000
_cell.length_c   1.000
_cell.angle_alpha   90.00
_cell.angle_beta   90.00
_cell.angle_gamma   90.00
#
_symmetry.space_group_name_H-M   'P 1'
#
loop_
_entity.id
_entity.type
_entity.pdbx_description
1 polymer ?
#
loop_
_entity_poly.entity_id
_entity_poly.type
_entity_poly.pdbx_seq_one_letter_code
_entity_poly.pdbx_strand_id
1 'polypeptide(L)'
;MKSTLKNAWNGQERLWKVWWLIGVPLGLLFIPLLALILGPTFPVPLRLAAFVFYIVPFCAWIRCAWMCAPNVENRIWTIVARGVIVYRIGSLGYLLFNLS
;
A
#
# COMPACT_ATOMS: atom_id res chain seq x y z
N MET A 1 24.10 6.36 -0.58
CA MET A 1 22.80 6.08 0.09
C MET A 1 22.47 4.59 -0.12
N LYS A 2 22.91 3.69 0.79
CA LYS A 2 22.70 2.24 0.63
C LYS A 2 21.22 1.90 0.85
N SER A 3 20.48 1.98 -0.26
CA SER A 3 19.11 1.55 -0.56
C SER A 3 18.16 1.33 0.63
N THR A 4 17.55 2.42 1.12
CA THR A 4 16.41 2.39 2.07
C THR A 4 15.31 1.41 1.65
N LEU A 5 15.06 1.27 0.34
CA LEU A 5 14.10 0.30 -0.19
C LEU A 5 14.51 -1.17 0.03
N LYS A 6 15.79 -1.50 -0.13
CA LYS A 6 16.29 -2.86 0.12
C LYS A 6 16.20 -3.20 1.61
N ASN A 7 16.53 -2.25 2.48
CA ASN A 7 16.43 -2.42 3.93
C ASN A 7 14.96 -2.59 4.35
N ALA A 8 14.05 -1.79 3.77
CA ALA A 8 12.62 -1.90 4.01
C ALA A 8 12.06 -3.25 3.54
N TRP A 9 12.50 -3.73 2.37
CA TRP A 9 12.11 -5.04 1.84
C TRP A 9 12.56 -6.20 2.75
N ASN A 10 13.73 -6.05 3.37
CA ASN A 10 14.29 -7.02 4.31
C ASN A 10 13.79 -6.86 5.76
N GLY A 11 12.91 -5.88 6.05
CA GLY A 11 12.40 -5.63 7.40
C GLY A 11 13.37 -4.93 8.36
N GLN A 12 14.50 -4.43 7.86
CA GLN A 12 15.56 -3.83 8.67
C GLN A 12 15.37 -2.31 8.87
N GLU A 13 14.46 -1.69 8.12
CA GLU A 13 14.19 -0.26 8.20
C GLU A 13 13.14 0.06 9.28
N ARG A 14 13.21 1.25 9.88
CA ARG A 14 12.24 1.68 10.89
C ARG A 14 10.84 1.81 10.27
N LEU A 15 9.82 1.31 10.98
CA LEU A 15 8.43 1.35 10.53
C LEU A 15 7.99 2.74 10.07
N TRP A 16 8.30 3.78 10.86
CA TRP A 16 7.85 5.15 10.57
C TRP A 16 8.35 5.66 9.21
N LYS A 17 9.55 5.26 8.76
CA LYS A 17 10.06 5.67 7.44
C LYS A 17 9.28 5.01 6.33
N VAL A 18 9.04 3.71 6.44
CA VAL A 18 8.25 2.96 5.43
C VAL A 18 6.80 3.47 5.39
N TRP A 19 6.26 3.86 6.54
CA TRP A 19 4.89 4.40 6.62
C TRP A 19 4.78 5.81 6.05
N TRP A 20 5.58 6.75 6.57
CA TRP A 20 5.44 8.17 6.26
C TRP A 20 6.18 8.61 5.01
N LEU A 21 7.35 8.04 4.70
CA LEU A 21 8.15 8.45 3.55
C LEU A 21 7.83 7.65 2.28
N ILE A 22 7.17 6.49 2.41
CA ILE A 22 6.80 5.65 1.26
C ILE A 22 5.28 5.54 1.19
N GLY A 23 4.64 5.01 2.22
CA GLY A 23 3.20 4.71 2.21
C GLY A 23 2.30 5.92 1.97
N VAL A 24 2.52 7.00 2.72
CA VAL A 24 1.70 8.22 2.59
C VAL A 24 1.88 8.91 1.24
N PRO A 25 3.11 9.21 0.76
CA PRO A 25 3.32 9.75 -0.58
C PRO A 25 2.72 8.87 -1.67
N LEU A 26 2.92 7.55 -1.58
CA LEU A 26 2.35 6.59 -2.52
C LEU A 26 0.82 6.62 -2.51
N GLY A 27 0.21 6.70 -1.32
CA GLY A 27 -1.24 6.81 -1.17
C GLY A 27 -1.81 8.09 -1.79
N LEU A 28 -1.12 9.22 -1.66
CA LEU A 28 -1.51 10.47 -2.31
C LEU A 28 -1.39 10.37 -3.83
N LEU A 29 -0.31 9.77 -4.33
CA LEU A 29 -0.12 9.54 -5.77
C LEU A 29 -1.17 8.60 -6.38
N PHE A 30 -1.77 7.72 -5.58
CA PHE A 30 -2.82 6.79 -6.03
C PHE A 30 -4.22 7.38 -6.08
N ILE A 31 -4.47 8.57 -5.54
CA ILE A 31 -5.79 9.23 -5.60
C ILE A 31 -6.37 9.25 -7.04
N PRO A 32 -5.64 9.71 -8.08
CA PRO A 32 -6.17 9.68 -9.45
C PRO A 32 -6.43 8.26 -9.98
N LEU A 33 -5.59 7.29 -9.64
CA LEU A 33 -5.80 5.89 -10.03
C LEU A 33 -7.08 5.33 -9.40
N LEU A 34 -7.32 5.63 -8.12
CA LEU A 34 -8.54 5.21 -7.42
C LEU A 34 -9.79 5.86 -8.02
N ALA A 35 -9.73 7.13 -8.42
CA ALA A 35 -10.82 7.80 -9.13
C ALA A 35 -11.14 7.14 -10.48
N LEU A 36 -10.12 6.71 -11.22
CA LEU A 36 -10.30 5.95 -12.46
C LEU A 36 -10.92 4.57 -12.19
N ILE A 37 -10.41 3.82 -11.21
CA ILE A 37 -10.88 2.47 -10.87
C ILE A 37 -12.35 2.50 -10.44
N LEU A 38 -12.74 3.46 -9.59
CA LEU A 38 -14.09 3.55 -9.01
C LEU A 38 -15.09 4.32 -9.88
N GLY A 39 -14.63 5.06 -10.89
CA GLY A 39 -15.51 5.83 -11.76
C GLY A 39 -16.30 4.95 -12.73
N PRO A 40 -17.64 4.85 -12.61
CA PRO A 40 -18.45 3.96 -13.45
C PRO A 40 -18.55 4.43 -14.90
N THR A 41 -18.23 5.70 -15.18
CA THR A 41 -18.25 6.30 -16.52
C THR A 41 -17.02 5.96 -17.35
N PHE A 42 -15.96 5.40 -16.75
CA PHE A 42 -14.74 5.03 -17.47
C PHE A 42 -14.86 3.63 -18.09
N PRO A 43 -14.26 3.39 -19.28
CA PRO A 43 -14.32 2.09 -19.93
C PRO A 43 -13.53 1.03 -19.15
N VAL A 44 -14.04 -0.20 -19.11
CA VAL A 44 -13.46 -1.32 -18.33
C VAL A 44 -11.96 -1.53 -18.58
N PRO A 45 -11.44 -1.50 -19.83
CA PRO A 45 -9.99 -1.67 -20.06
C PRO A 45 -9.13 -0.61 -19.37
N LEU A 46 -9.59 0.64 -19.32
CA LEU A 46 -8.87 1.73 -18.64
C LEU A 46 -8.88 1.52 -17.11
N ARG A 47 -10.01 1.09 -16.56
CA ARG A 47 -10.16 0.79 -15.13
C ARG A 47 -9.26 -0.37 -14.70
N LEU A 48 -9.17 -1.42 -15.52
CA LEU A 48 -8.26 -2.55 -15.31
C LEU A 48 -6.79 -2.12 -15.39
N ALA A 49 -6.42 -1.30 -16.38
CA ALA A 49 -5.06 -0.78 -16.48
C ALA A 49 -4.68 0.04 -15.22
N ALA A 50 -5.56 0.94 -14.78
CA ALA A 50 -5.37 1.72 -13.56
C ALA A 50 -5.24 0.82 -12.32
N PHE A 51 -6.03 -0.25 -12.22
CA PHE A 51 -5.93 -1.24 -11.15
C PHE A 51 -4.57 -1.95 -11.13
N VAL A 52 -4.04 -2.35 -12.29
CA VAL A 52 -2.70 -2.97 -12.38
C VAL A 52 -1.61 -2.01 -11.90
N PHE A 53 -1.66 -0.74 -12.31
CA PHE A 53 -0.72 0.28 -11.85
C PHE A 53 -0.83 0.59 -10.35
N TYR A 54 -2.01 0.40 -9.76
CA TYR A 54 -2.23 0.55 -8.33
C TYR A 54 -1.71 -0.65 -7.53
N ILE A 55 -2.07 -1.87 -7.93
CA ILE A 55 -1.89 -3.07 -7.10
C ILE A 55 -0.42 -3.45 -6.91
N VAL A 56 0.42 -3.29 -7.93
CA VAL A 56 1.84 -3.67 -7.87
C VAL A 56 2.60 -2.88 -6.79
N PRO A 57 2.64 -1.54 -6.84
CA PRO A 57 3.29 -0.74 -5.81
C PRO A 57 2.57 -0.81 -4.45
N PHE A 58 1.24 -0.99 -4.42
CA PHE A 58 0.50 -1.22 -3.18
C PHE A 58 0.97 -2.50 -2.45
N CYS A 59 1.07 -3.62 -3.17
CA CYS A 59 1.56 -4.89 -2.63
C CYS A 59 3.02 -4.80 -2.17
N ALA A 60 3.86 -4.10 -2.95
CA ALA A 60 5.25 -3.86 -2.57
C ALA A 60 5.34 -3.07 -1.25
N TRP A 61 4.53 -2.03 -1.09
CA TRP A 61 4.48 -1.27 0.16
C TRP A 61 3.96 -2.11 1.33
N ILE A 62 2.87 -2.88 1.13
CA ILE A 62 2.32 -3.77 2.18
C ILE A 62 3.39 -4.74 2.69
N ARG A 63 4.15 -5.37 1.78
CA ARG A 63 5.22 -6.29 2.17
C ARG A 63 6.27 -5.58 3.02
N CYS A 64 6.78 -4.43 2.56
CA CYS A 64 7.76 -3.64 3.30
C CYS A 64 7.23 -3.22 4.68
N ALA A 65 6.00 -2.71 4.74
CA ALA A 65 5.36 -2.27 5.97
C ALA A 65 5.14 -3.42 6.95
N TRP A 66 4.75 -4.59 6.45
CA TRP A 66 4.57 -5.80 7.27
C TRP A 66 5.88 -6.29 7.88
N MET A 67 6.93 -6.38 7.06
CA MET A 67 8.27 -6.79 7.49
C MET A 67 8.87 -5.80 8.50
N CYS A 68 8.63 -4.50 8.31
CA CYS A 68 9.13 -3.45 9.20
C CYS A 68 8.22 -3.18 10.42
N ALA A 69 7.02 -3.76 10.50
CA ALA A 69 6.07 -3.52 11.59
C ALA A 69 6.64 -3.79 13.00
N PRO A 70 7.50 -4.81 13.22
CA PRO A 70 8.15 -5.03 14.51
C PRO A 70 9.29 -4.03 14.82
N ASN A 71 9.78 -3.29 13.82
CA ASN A 71 10.92 -2.37 13.96
C ASN A 71 10.48 -0.99 14.43
N VAL A 72 9.89 -0.97 15.62
CA VAL A 72 9.38 0.20 16.34
C VAL A 72 9.59 0.01 17.84
N GLU A 73 9.84 1.10 18.56
CA GLU A 73 10.17 1.06 19.99
C GLU A 73 8.97 0.58 20.84
N ASN A 74 7.76 1.09 20.55
CA ASN A 74 6.54 0.70 21.24
C ASN A 74 5.77 -0.36 20.45
N ARG A 75 5.64 -1.56 21.02
CA ARG A 75 4.98 -2.73 20.42
C ARG A 75 3.52 -2.52 20.07
N ILE A 76 2.82 -1.57 20.69
CA ILE A 76 1.44 -1.23 20.34
C ILE A 76 1.36 -0.82 18.85
N TRP A 77 2.35 -0.08 18.35
CA TRP A 77 2.39 0.33 16.95
C TRP A 77 2.56 -0.84 15.98
N THR A 78 3.20 -1.93 16.39
CA THR A 78 3.25 -3.16 15.59
C THR A 78 1.85 -3.74 15.39
N ILE A 79 1.05 -3.79 16.47
CA ILE A 79 -0.33 -4.31 16.42
C ILE A 79 -1.19 -3.40 15.53
N VAL A 80 -1.14 -2.09 15.78
CA VAL A 80 -1.88 -1.09 15.00
C VAL A 80 -1.51 -1.18 13.51
N ALA A 81 -0.21 -1.20 13.19
CA ALA A 81 0.26 -1.29 11.82
C ALA A 81 -0.24 -2.55 11.11
N ARG A 82 -0.14 -3.72 11.76
CA ARG A 82 -0.66 -4.97 11.19
C ARG A 82 -2.17 -4.94 11.00
N GLY A 83 -2.91 -4.39 11.96
CA GLY A 83 -4.37 -4.20 11.83
C GLY A 83 -4.74 -3.34 10.63
N VAL A 84 -4.06 -2.20 10.45
CA VAL A 84 -4.26 -1.34 9.27
C VAL A 84 -3.90 -2.06 7.97
N ILE A 85 -2.80 -2.81 7.94
CA ILE A 85 -2.41 -3.58 6.74
C ILE A 85 -3.49 -4.61 6.37
N VAL A 86 -4.00 -5.37 7.33
CA VAL A 86 -5.08 -6.36 7.10
C VAL A 86 -6.33 -5.68 6.56
N TYR A 87 -6.76 -4.56 7.17
CA TYR A 87 -7.88 -3.77 6.67
C TYR A 87 -7.64 -3.30 5.22
N ARG A 88 -6.44 -2.84 4.90
CA ARG A 88 -6.07 -2.37 3.55
C ARG A 88 -6.10 -3.50 2.53
N ILE A 89 -5.66 -4.71 2.89
CA ILE A 89 -5.81 -5.90 2.04
C ILE A 89 -7.30 -6.18 1.78
N GLY A 90 -8.15 -6.12 2.81
CA GLY A 90 -9.59 -6.28 2.66
C GLY A 90 -10.21 -5.27 1.68
N SER A 91 -9.74 -4.02 1.68
CA SER A 91 -10.21 -2.99 0.75
C SER A 91 -9.92 -3.29 -0.72
N LEU A 92 -8.95 -4.16 -1.05
CA LEU A 92 -8.74 -4.62 -2.43
C LEU A 92 -9.93 -5.43 -2.95
N GLY A 93 -10.58 -6.22 -2.10
CA GLY A 93 -11.77 -6.97 -2.47
C GLY A 93 -12.92 -6.05 -2.91
N TYR A 94 -13.06 -4.90 -2.25
CA TYR A 94 -14.01 -3.86 -2.66
C TYR A 94 -13.67 -3.26 -4.03
N LEU A 95 -12.39 -2.98 -4.31
CA LEU A 95 -11.97 -2.49 -5.64
C LEU A 95 -12.22 -3.53 -6.75
N LEU A 96 -11.95 -4.81 -6.47
CA LEU A 96 -12.20 -5.91 -7.42
C LEU A 96 -13.69 -6.08 -7.72
N PHE A 97 -14.55 -5.99 -6.70
CA PHE A 97 -16.00 -6.05 -6.88
C PHE A 97 -16.51 -4.91 -7.77
N ASN A 98 -15.95 -3.70 -7.64
CA ASN A 98 -16.33 -2.56 -8.47
C ASN A 98 -15.86 -2.69 -9.92
N LEU A 99 -14.81 -3.47 -10.20
CA LEU A 99 -14.29 -3.71 -11.54
C LEU A 99 -15.12 -4.72 -12.35
N SER A 100 -15.99 -5.48 -11.67
CA SER A 100 -16.94 -6.44 -12.26
C SER A 100 -18.16 -5.71 -12.82
#